data_AF-A0A7J3KZJ2-F1
#
_entry.id   AF-A0A7J3KZJ2-F1
#
_cell.length_a   1.000
_cell.length_b   1.000
_cell.length_c   1.000
_cell.angle_alpha   90.00
_cell.angle_beta   90.00
_cell.angle_gamma   90.00
#
_symmetry.space_group_name_H-M   'P 1'
#
loop_
_entity.id
_entity.type
_entity.pdbx_description
1 polymer ?
#
loop_
_entity_poly.entity_id
_entity_poly.type
_entity_poly.pdbx_seq_one_letter_code
_entity_poly.pdbx_strand_id
1 'polypeptide(L)'
;MLSFEVRRYEREGRCILCNSHWEITKCVNWSDELGSFQIPLMSLHVCGTCYNDLLKKFVESLKRAPYQDSEFFTEVLTGLGVSVEPDLVIELWRDAVKAMFKGTPIAMSIEKLERYEACESIAEFKCPSLPELSKLLTEKKLRAGVPENRLLFVGMADAAKYRWCPLQSFLSNAGMELLYFTSYLVDKVAYSIYFNQLQEFPQDLNKFLDIGEELKFSDVEKILKDIGLAQTVENKIQKLLIKHVKHGSITQVKRDHKSAGEVDELLYAEPYPTIRWNFKFKDFIVVGFPDGITEEFVYEFKSTRKESYIKNVLPVAQAQADLYGYFFKRRKKRVQVRVRETGKIETWESNVDTKEAEHVLNGLARVVEGEILLPSENERKWKCKVCEFKDECRRRVRRGPELFHFL
;
A
#
# COMPACT_ATOMS: atom_id res chain seq x y z
N MET A 1 -12.18 19.74 17.07
CA MET A 1 -12.79 20.27 15.83
C MET A 1 -12.83 19.22 14.71
N LEU A 2 -11.80 18.40 14.49
CA LEU A 2 -11.85 17.18 13.62
C LEU A 2 -12.98 16.19 13.97
N SER A 3 -13.46 16.16 15.22
CA SER A 3 -14.57 15.31 15.66
C SER A 3 -15.97 15.80 15.26
N PHE A 4 -16.09 17.00 14.69
CA PHE A 4 -17.39 17.61 14.36
C PHE A 4 -17.73 17.50 12.87
N GLU A 5 -16.73 17.59 11.98
CA GLU A 5 -16.95 17.50 10.53
C GLU A 5 -17.06 16.04 10.04
N VAL A 6 -16.30 15.10 10.61
CA VAL A 6 -16.47 13.67 10.32
C VAL A 6 -17.88 13.19 10.70
N ARG A 7 -18.42 13.67 11.84
CA ARG A 7 -19.80 13.41 12.27
C ARG A 7 -20.88 14.11 11.44
N ARG A 8 -20.51 15.07 10.59
CA ARG A 8 -21.41 15.73 9.64
C ARG A 8 -21.51 14.91 8.35
N TYR A 9 -20.38 14.43 7.83
CA TYR A 9 -20.37 13.51 6.67
C TYR A 9 -21.04 12.16 6.97
N GLU A 10 -20.86 11.61 8.18
CA GLU A 10 -21.57 10.40 8.64
C GLU A 10 -23.09 10.60 8.76
N ARG A 11 -23.56 11.81 9.11
CA ARG A 11 -25.00 12.11 9.24
C ARG A 11 -25.71 12.34 7.91
N GLU A 12 -24.96 12.65 6.86
CA GLU A 12 -25.51 13.05 5.56
C GLU A 12 -25.40 11.94 4.49
N GLY A 13 -24.74 10.81 4.78
CA GLY A 13 -24.70 9.64 3.90
C GLY A 13 -24.02 9.88 2.53
N ARG A 14 -23.08 10.84 2.44
CA ARG A 14 -22.47 11.25 1.17
C ARG A 14 -21.08 10.64 0.95
N CYS A 15 -20.90 10.06 -0.23
CA CYS A 15 -19.61 9.66 -0.77
C CYS A 15 -18.86 10.90 -1.31
N ILE A 16 -17.61 11.08 -0.88
CA ILE A 16 -16.74 12.24 -1.23
C ILE A 16 -16.47 12.36 -2.73
N LEU A 17 -16.66 11.27 -3.51
CA LEU A 17 -16.36 11.23 -4.95
C LEU A 17 -17.60 11.24 -5.86
N CYS A 18 -18.82 11.34 -5.29
CA CYS A 18 -20.05 11.03 -6.01
C CYS A 18 -20.89 12.25 -6.45
N ASN A 19 -20.41 13.50 -6.31
CA ASN A 19 -21.18 14.69 -6.71
C ASN A 19 -20.79 15.17 -8.11
N SER A 20 -21.60 14.78 -9.10
CA SER A 20 -21.38 14.97 -10.54
C SER A 20 -21.72 16.37 -11.09
N HIS A 21 -21.76 17.43 -10.28
CA HIS A 21 -22.14 18.79 -10.73
C HIS A 21 -21.38 19.91 -10.00
N TRP A 22 -20.07 19.82 -9.87
CA TRP A 22 -19.25 20.96 -9.42
C TRP A 22 -18.20 21.32 -10.48
N GLU A 23 -18.29 22.55 -11.01
CA GLU A 23 -17.27 23.14 -11.87
C GLU A 23 -15.92 23.19 -11.12
N ILE A 24 -14.89 22.62 -11.76
CA ILE A 24 -13.53 22.42 -11.24
C ILE A 24 -12.84 23.72 -10.79
N THR A 25 -13.30 24.87 -11.29
CA THR A 25 -12.80 26.21 -10.94
C THR A 25 -13.01 26.63 -9.48
N LYS A 26 -13.85 25.93 -8.69
CA LYS A 26 -14.13 26.31 -7.28
C LYS A 26 -13.35 25.53 -6.22
N CYS A 27 -12.56 24.52 -6.58
CA CYS A 27 -11.68 23.83 -5.62
C CYS A 27 -10.48 24.69 -5.17
N VAL A 28 -10.13 25.73 -5.92
CA VAL A 28 -8.93 26.56 -5.69
C VAL A 28 -9.08 27.52 -4.50
N ASN A 29 -10.30 27.93 -4.13
CA ASN A 29 -10.50 28.87 -3.03
C ASN A 29 -10.53 28.24 -1.63
N TRP A 30 -10.32 26.92 -1.50
CA TRP A 30 -10.34 26.22 -0.20
C TRP A 30 -8.95 26.02 0.43
N SER A 31 -7.85 26.25 -0.29
CA SER A 31 -6.50 26.07 0.27
C SER A 31 -6.07 27.18 1.23
N ASP A 32 -6.69 28.36 1.15
CA ASP A 32 -6.29 29.52 1.95
C ASP A 32 -6.94 29.54 3.34
N GLU A 33 -8.02 28.79 3.55
CA GLU A 33 -8.76 28.76 4.83
C GLU A 33 -8.52 27.49 5.67
N LEU A 34 -7.95 26.43 5.09
CA LEU A 34 -7.69 25.16 5.77
C LEU A 34 -6.19 24.90 5.90
N GLY A 35 -5.61 25.40 6.99
CA GLY A 35 -4.23 25.15 7.35
C GLY A 35 -3.86 23.66 7.27
N SER A 36 -2.94 23.35 6.36
CA SER A 36 -2.06 22.17 6.34
C SER A 36 -2.67 20.83 6.79
N PHE A 37 -3.55 20.24 5.98
CA PHE A 37 -3.87 18.81 6.07
C PHE A 37 -3.95 18.21 4.65
N GLN A 38 -3.07 17.27 4.34
CA GLN A 38 -3.05 16.53 3.06
C GLN A 38 -3.41 15.05 3.27
N ILE A 39 -4.29 14.56 2.40
CA ILE A 39 -4.66 13.14 2.26
C ILE A 39 -3.52 12.45 1.48
N PRO A 40 -3.01 11.27 1.90
CA PRO A 40 -1.98 10.55 1.16
C PRO A 40 -2.47 10.13 -0.23
N LEU A 41 -1.70 10.45 -1.28
CA LEU A 41 -2.00 10.11 -2.69
C LEU A 41 -2.20 8.61 -2.95
N MET A 42 -1.73 7.71 -2.06
CA MET A 42 -1.93 6.26 -2.19
C MET A 42 -3.35 5.77 -1.85
N SER A 43 -4.29 6.67 -1.54
CA SER A 43 -5.64 6.31 -1.09
C SER A 43 -6.73 6.56 -2.13
N LEU A 44 -6.40 6.93 -3.36
CA LEU A 44 -7.38 7.11 -4.43
C LEU A 44 -7.83 5.75 -4.97
N HIS A 45 -8.73 5.10 -4.23
CA HIS A 45 -9.55 4.03 -4.77
C HIS A 45 -10.59 4.65 -5.70
N VAL A 46 -10.35 4.53 -7.00
CA VAL A 46 -11.36 4.80 -8.02
C VAL A 46 -12.22 3.53 -8.11
N CYS A 47 -13.54 3.61 -7.86
CA CYS A 47 -14.40 2.46 -8.08
C CYS A 47 -14.40 2.07 -9.56
N GLY A 48 -14.64 0.79 -9.92
CA GLY A 48 -14.60 0.32 -11.31
C GLY A 48 -15.46 1.14 -12.28
N THR A 49 -16.59 1.67 -11.81
CA THR A 49 -17.48 2.56 -12.55
C THR A 49 -16.88 3.96 -12.76
N CYS A 50 -16.36 4.60 -11.71
CA CYS A 50 -15.62 5.85 -11.82
C CYS A 50 -14.31 5.68 -12.60
N TYR A 51 -13.72 4.48 -12.57
CA TYR A 51 -12.50 4.12 -13.29
C TYR A 51 -12.80 4.02 -14.78
N ASN A 52 -13.87 3.33 -15.17
CA ASN A 52 -14.30 3.26 -16.57
C ASN A 52 -14.77 4.61 -17.10
N ASP A 53 -15.46 5.44 -16.31
CA ASP A 53 -15.81 6.81 -16.69
C ASP A 53 -14.58 7.72 -16.78
N LEU A 54 -13.62 7.59 -15.86
CA LEU A 54 -12.32 8.27 -15.97
C LEU A 54 -11.58 7.79 -17.21
N LEU A 55 -11.54 6.49 -17.47
CA LEU A 55 -10.81 5.87 -18.58
C LEU A 55 -11.46 6.24 -19.92
N LYS A 56 -12.79 6.31 -19.98
CA LYS A 56 -13.56 6.73 -21.16
C LYS A 56 -13.38 8.22 -21.42
N LYS A 57 -13.45 9.07 -20.38
CA LYS A 57 -13.11 10.50 -20.47
C LYS A 57 -11.64 10.73 -20.81
N PHE A 58 -10.75 9.89 -20.31
CA PHE A 58 -9.31 9.90 -20.57
C PHE A 58 -9.02 9.48 -22.02
N VAL A 59 -9.66 8.43 -22.54
CA VAL A 59 -9.57 8.00 -23.95
C VAL A 59 -10.22 9.02 -24.88
N GLU A 60 -11.33 9.66 -24.49
CA GLU A 60 -11.94 10.76 -25.24
C GLU A 60 -11.09 12.05 -25.19
N SER A 61 -10.41 12.33 -24.07
CA SER A 61 -9.47 13.47 -23.90
C SER A 61 -8.22 13.25 -24.78
N LEU A 62 -7.66 12.03 -24.77
CA LEU A 62 -6.57 11.61 -25.66
C LEU A 62 -6.94 11.72 -27.15
N LYS A 63 -8.22 11.54 -27.50
CA LYS A 63 -8.74 11.71 -28.87
C LYS A 63 -9.00 13.16 -29.25
N ARG A 64 -9.21 14.07 -28.28
CA ARG A 64 -9.70 15.44 -28.54
C ARG A 64 -8.62 16.53 -28.48
N ALA A 65 -7.52 16.40 -27.74
CA ALA A 65 -6.28 17.19 -27.92
C ALA A 65 -5.27 16.87 -26.81
N PRO A 66 -3.96 16.76 -27.10
CA PRO A 66 -2.92 16.45 -26.11
C PRO A 66 -2.56 17.60 -25.13
N TYR A 67 -3.27 18.74 -25.14
CA TYR A 67 -2.79 19.99 -24.50
C TYR A 67 -3.52 20.43 -23.22
N GLN A 68 -4.69 19.89 -22.86
CA GLN A 68 -5.45 20.41 -21.70
C GLN A 68 -5.08 19.73 -20.35
N ASP A 69 -4.65 18.47 -20.35
CA ASP A 69 -4.22 17.77 -19.13
C ASP A 69 -2.70 17.84 -18.87
N SER A 70 -1.93 18.35 -19.83
CA SER A 70 -0.50 18.66 -19.62
C SER A 70 -0.33 19.83 -18.66
N GLU A 71 -1.31 20.75 -18.56
CA GLU A 71 -1.31 21.83 -17.57
C GLU A 71 -1.37 21.28 -16.15
N PHE A 72 -2.22 20.31 -15.82
CA PHE A 72 -2.27 19.71 -14.47
C PHE A 72 -0.96 19.02 -14.10
N PHE A 73 -0.37 18.25 -15.01
CA PHE A 73 0.90 17.56 -14.74
C PHE A 73 2.08 18.55 -14.71
N THR A 74 2.05 19.58 -15.56
CA THR A 74 2.99 20.70 -15.52
C THR A 74 2.84 21.51 -14.25
N GLU A 75 1.63 21.70 -13.73
CA GLU A 75 1.33 22.46 -12.51
C GLU A 75 1.69 21.66 -11.26
N VAL A 76 1.50 20.33 -11.27
CA VAL A 76 2.04 19.41 -10.26
C VAL A 76 3.56 19.44 -10.27
N LEU A 77 4.21 19.35 -11.44
CA LEU A 77 5.67 19.40 -11.55
C LEU A 77 6.21 20.79 -11.17
N THR A 78 5.55 21.86 -11.59
CA THR A 78 5.91 23.26 -11.27
C THR A 78 5.69 23.56 -9.78
N GLY A 79 4.61 23.03 -9.19
CA GLY A 79 4.34 23.07 -7.75
C GLY A 79 5.34 22.25 -6.92
N LEU A 80 5.96 21.25 -7.55
CA LEU A 80 7.12 20.52 -7.01
C LEU A 80 8.45 21.21 -7.33
N GLY A 81 8.47 22.38 -7.98
CA GLY A 81 9.69 23.13 -8.33
C GLY A 81 10.48 22.52 -9.50
N VAL A 82 9.82 21.73 -10.34
CA VAL A 82 10.40 21.02 -11.47
C VAL A 82 10.00 21.70 -12.77
N SER A 83 10.98 22.29 -13.48
CA SER A 83 10.79 22.84 -14.82
C SER A 83 11.04 21.74 -15.85
N VAL A 84 10.06 21.47 -16.72
CA VAL A 84 10.14 20.44 -17.75
C VAL A 84 9.54 20.99 -19.04
N GLU A 85 10.10 20.63 -20.19
CA GLU A 85 9.50 20.98 -21.49
C GLU A 85 8.13 20.29 -21.65
N PRO A 86 7.07 20.99 -22.08
CA PRO A 86 5.71 20.46 -22.18
C PRO A 86 5.60 19.15 -22.98
N ASP A 87 6.39 19.00 -24.03
CA ASP A 87 6.38 17.79 -24.87
C ASP A 87 6.94 16.57 -24.11
N LEU A 88 7.95 16.80 -23.26
CA LEU A 88 8.54 15.78 -22.39
C LEU A 88 7.60 15.42 -21.23
N VAL A 89 6.81 16.38 -20.72
CA VAL A 89 5.74 16.15 -19.71
C VAL A 89 4.66 15.23 -20.27
N ILE A 90 4.24 15.47 -21.51
CA ILE A 90 3.22 14.66 -22.20
C ILE A 90 3.74 13.24 -22.46
N GLU A 91 5.00 13.09 -22.87
CA GLU A 91 5.61 11.78 -23.10
C GLU A 91 5.83 10.99 -21.79
N LEU A 92 6.36 11.65 -20.75
CA LEU A 92 6.54 11.07 -19.41
C LEU A 92 5.21 10.69 -18.75
N TRP A 93 4.16 11.50 -18.93
CA TRP A 93 2.84 11.20 -18.41
C TRP A 93 2.20 10.03 -19.14
N ARG A 94 2.31 10.00 -20.48
CA ARG A 94 1.79 8.89 -21.30
C ARG A 94 2.49 7.57 -20.95
N ASP A 95 3.78 7.60 -20.66
CA ASP A 95 4.56 6.43 -20.28
C ASP A 95 4.41 6.04 -18.79
N ALA A 96 4.25 7.01 -17.89
CA ALA A 96 3.95 6.76 -16.48
C ALA A 96 2.54 6.18 -16.31
N VAL A 97 1.56 6.64 -17.09
CA VAL A 97 0.21 6.06 -17.12
C VAL A 97 0.26 4.64 -17.70
N LYS A 98 0.99 4.41 -18.81
CA LYS A 98 1.20 3.06 -19.33
C LYS A 98 1.92 2.13 -18.34
N ALA A 99 2.87 2.63 -17.55
CA ALA A 99 3.63 1.88 -16.55
C ALA A 99 2.90 1.73 -15.19
N MET A 100 1.98 2.63 -14.85
CA MET A 100 1.10 2.47 -13.68
C MET A 100 0.06 1.36 -13.93
N PHE A 101 -0.31 1.17 -15.19
CA PHE A 101 -1.22 0.09 -15.56
C PHE A 101 -0.44 -1.20 -15.90
N LYS A 102 0.64 -1.16 -16.69
CA LYS A 102 1.49 -2.33 -16.99
C LYS A 102 2.37 -2.74 -15.80
N GLY A 103 2.15 -3.96 -15.29
CA GLY A 103 2.83 -4.52 -14.11
C GLY A 103 1.88 -4.92 -12.98
N THR A 104 0.62 -4.45 -13.01
CA THR A 104 -0.45 -5.08 -12.23
C THR A 104 -0.93 -6.34 -12.97
N PRO A 105 -1.42 -7.39 -12.27
CA PRO A 105 -2.18 -8.47 -12.92
C PRO A 105 -3.31 -7.92 -13.82
N ILE A 106 -3.77 -6.69 -13.52
CA ILE A 106 -4.78 -5.94 -14.26
C ILE A 106 -4.32 -5.61 -15.70
N ALA A 107 -3.05 -5.29 -15.98
CA ALA A 107 -2.60 -5.01 -17.36
C ALA A 107 -2.32 -6.24 -18.22
N MET A 108 -1.82 -7.34 -17.65
CA MET A 108 -1.84 -8.62 -18.38
C MET A 108 -3.27 -9.09 -18.61
N SER A 109 -4.19 -8.68 -17.74
CA SER A 109 -5.59 -8.80 -18.04
C SER A 109 -6.13 -7.71 -18.95
N ILE A 110 -5.44 -6.65 -19.40
CA ILE A 110 -6.07 -5.68 -20.33
C ILE A 110 -6.38 -6.35 -21.67
N GLU A 111 -5.49 -7.17 -22.21
CA GLU A 111 -5.76 -7.94 -23.45
C GLU A 111 -6.81 -9.07 -23.25
N LYS A 112 -7.00 -9.52 -21.99
CA LYS A 112 -8.10 -10.42 -21.60
C LYS A 112 -9.38 -9.66 -21.20
N LEU A 113 -9.28 -8.43 -20.71
CA LEU A 113 -10.33 -7.53 -20.26
C LEU A 113 -10.94 -6.86 -21.48
N GLU A 114 -10.19 -6.67 -22.57
CA GLU A 114 -10.71 -6.38 -23.90
C GLU A 114 -11.62 -7.53 -24.41
N ARG A 115 -11.40 -8.79 -23.97
CA ARG A 115 -12.41 -9.85 -24.16
C ARG A 115 -13.60 -9.74 -23.18
N TYR A 116 -13.41 -9.11 -22.02
CA TYR A 116 -14.49 -8.77 -21.08
C TYR A 116 -15.16 -7.40 -21.38
N GLU A 117 -14.65 -6.56 -22.29
CA GLU A 117 -15.36 -5.38 -22.80
C GLU A 117 -16.58 -5.81 -23.64
N ALA A 118 -16.62 -7.08 -24.06
CA ALA A 118 -17.83 -7.73 -24.57
C ALA A 118 -18.83 -8.15 -23.47
N CYS A 119 -18.47 -8.04 -22.19
CA CYS A 119 -19.36 -8.21 -21.04
C CYS A 119 -19.80 -6.84 -20.53
N GLU A 120 -20.98 -6.39 -20.96
CA GLU A 120 -21.68 -5.22 -20.41
C GLU A 120 -21.80 -5.26 -18.86
N SER A 121 -21.66 -6.43 -18.24
CA SER A 121 -21.79 -6.69 -16.80
C SER A 121 -20.70 -6.06 -15.91
N ILE A 122 -19.50 -5.71 -16.42
CA ILE A 122 -18.46 -5.06 -15.60
C ILE A 122 -18.78 -3.57 -15.39
N ALA A 123 -19.45 -2.92 -16.34
CA ALA A 123 -19.80 -1.50 -16.24
C ALA A 123 -20.85 -1.22 -15.14
N GLU A 124 -21.60 -2.23 -14.70
CA GLU A 124 -22.60 -2.11 -13.63
C GLU A 124 -22.03 -2.43 -12.24
N PHE A 125 -20.75 -2.78 -12.15
CA PHE A 125 -20.14 -3.13 -10.88
C PHE A 125 -20.07 -1.94 -9.92
N LYS A 126 -20.79 -2.07 -8.80
CA LYS A 126 -20.72 -1.13 -7.68
C LYS A 126 -19.67 -1.62 -6.69
N CYS A 127 -18.53 -0.92 -6.62
CA CYS A 127 -17.56 -1.18 -5.56
C CYS A 127 -18.20 -0.97 -4.19
N PRO A 128 -17.91 -1.85 -3.20
CA PRO A 128 -18.32 -1.63 -1.83
C PRO A 128 -17.85 -0.26 -1.31
N SER A 129 -18.76 0.50 -0.73
CA SER A 129 -18.47 1.72 0.03
C SER A 129 -17.71 1.39 1.32
N LEU A 130 -17.11 2.39 1.96
CA LEU A 130 -16.38 2.21 3.22
C LEU A 130 -17.25 1.56 4.33
N PRO A 131 -18.52 1.96 4.54
CA PRO A 131 -19.40 1.27 5.49
C PRO A 131 -19.70 -0.18 5.10
N GLU A 132 -19.82 -0.48 3.81
CA GLU A 132 -20.02 -1.85 3.30
C GLU A 132 -18.77 -2.71 3.51
N LEU A 133 -17.56 -2.18 3.30
CA LEU A 133 -16.29 -2.85 3.61
C LEU A 133 -16.15 -3.14 5.11
N SER A 134 -16.54 -2.20 5.98
CA SER A 134 -16.52 -2.41 7.42
C SER A 134 -17.45 -3.55 7.83
N LYS A 135 -18.68 -3.61 7.29
CA LYS A 135 -19.61 -4.73 7.51
C LYS A 135 -19.03 -6.06 7.04
N LEU A 136 -18.39 -6.08 5.87
CA LEU A 136 -17.74 -7.28 5.36
C LEU A 136 -16.56 -7.73 6.21
N LEU A 137 -15.80 -6.81 6.80
CA LEU A 137 -14.75 -7.15 7.76
C LEU A 137 -15.35 -7.83 9.00
N THR A 138 -16.41 -7.26 9.58
CA THR A 138 -17.11 -7.85 10.74
C THR A 138 -17.63 -9.26 10.39
N GLU A 139 -18.23 -9.45 9.21
CA GLU A 139 -18.68 -10.75 8.74
C GLU A 139 -17.51 -11.74 8.53
N LYS A 140 -16.38 -11.29 7.95
CA LYS A 140 -15.19 -12.15 7.80
C LYS A 140 -14.60 -12.55 9.15
N LYS A 141 -14.60 -11.65 10.14
CA LYS A 141 -14.21 -11.94 11.53
C LYS A 141 -15.13 -12.99 12.14
N LEU A 142 -16.44 -12.83 12.01
CA LEU A 142 -17.43 -13.79 12.49
C LEU A 142 -17.22 -15.18 11.88
N ARG A 143 -17.05 -15.28 10.55
CA ARG A 143 -16.76 -16.54 9.85
C ARG A 143 -15.45 -17.18 10.29
N ALA A 144 -14.46 -16.38 10.70
CA ALA A 144 -13.19 -16.85 11.22
C ALA A 144 -13.23 -17.22 12.71
N GLY A 145 -14.35 -16.98 13.41
CA GLY A 145 -14.45 -17.16 14.86
C GLY A 145 -13.67 -16.12 15.67
N VAL A 146 -13.36 -14.96 15.06
CA VAL A 146 -12.62 -13.87 15.70
C VAL A 146 -13.61 -12.79 16.18
N PRO A 147 -13.57 -12.37 17.46
CA PRO A 147 -14.38 -11.25 17.95
C PRO A 147 -14.14 -9.95 17.17
N GLU A 148 -15.18 -9.12 17.03
CA GLU A 148 -15.13 -7.89 16.24
C GLU A 148 -14.02 -6.91 16.69
N ASN A 149 -13.81 -6.82 18.01
CA ASN A 149 -12.80 -5.99 18.66
C ASN A 149 -11.37 -6.57 18.63
N ARG A 150 -11.17 -7.75 18.03
CA ARG A 150 -9.87 -8.43 17.94
C ARG A 150 -9.31 -8.34 16.52
N LEU A 151 -7.99 -8.20 16.39
CA LEU A 151 -7.34 -8.15 15.08
C LEU A 151 -7.43 -9.50 14.37
N LEU A 152 -7.87 -9.47 13.12
CA LEU A 152 -7.81 -10.56 12.15
C LEU A 152 -6.78 -10.24 11.06
N PHE A 153 -6.76 -9.03 10.51
CA PHE A 153 -5.82 -8.67 9.44
C PHE A 153 -4.63 -7.87 9.96
N VAL A 154 -3.42 -8.30 9.58
CA VAL A 154 -2.16 -7.64 9.96
C VAL A 154 -1.23 -7.53 8.77
N GLY A 155 -0.52 -6.41 8.63
CA GLY A 155 0.49 -6.22 7.59
C GLY A 155 1.88 -6.57 8.08
N MET A 156 2.69 -7.27 7.27
CA MET A 156 4.04 -7.68 7.67
C MET A 156 4.96 -6.49 7.99
N ALA A 157 4.83 -5.38 7.26
CA ALA A 157 5.59 -4.15 7.53
C ALA A 157 5.27 -3.57 8.92
N ASP A 158 4.00 -3.62 9.34
CA ASP A 158 3.56 -3.15 10.65
C ASP A 158 3.86 -4.16 11.76
N ALA A 159 3.79 -5.46 11.46
CA ALA A 159 4.25 -6.52 12.35
C ALA A 159 5.76 -6.38 12.65
N ALA A 160 6.59 -6.09 11.65
CA ALA A 160 8.03 -5.91 11.83
C ALA A 160 8.41 -4.78 12.81
N LYS A 161 7.52 -3.79 13.03
CA LYS A 161 7.69 -2.76 14.07
C LYS A 161 7.78 -3.35 15.48
N TYR A 162 7.34 -4.60 15.69
CA TYR A 162 7.48 -5.33 16.96
C TYR A 162 8.92 -5.36 17.43
N ARG A 163 9.87 -5.48 16.50
CA ARG A 163 11.32 -5.40 16.77
C ARG A 163 11.69 -4.16 17.58
N TRP A 164 10.96 -3.06 17.38
CA TRP A 164 11.10 -1.83 18.14
C TRP A 164 10.20 -1.71 19.35
N CYS A 165 8.91 -1.87 19.14
CA CYS A 165 7.90 -1.61 20.14
C CYS A 165 6.68 -2.51 19.85
N PRO A 166 6.43 -3.50 20.71
CA PRO A 166 5.28 -4.39 20.56
C PRO A 166 3.95 -3.64 20.46
N LEU A 167 3.74 -2.62 21.32
CA LEU A 167 2.51 -1.85 21.31
C LEU A 167 2.36 -0.96 20.06
N GLN A 168 3.46 -0.44 19.51
CA GLN A 168 3.40 0.29 18.24
C GLN A 168 2.99 -0.64 17.09
N SER A 169 3.53 -1.85 17.07
CA SER A 169 3.17 -2.86 16.05
C SER A 169 1.68 -3.18 16.10
N PHE A 170 1.15 -3.41 17.30
CA PHE A 170 -0.28 -3.63 17.50
C PHE A 170 -1.14 -2.44 17.07
N LEU A 171 -0.85 -1.23 17.56
CA LEU A 171 -1.67 -0.04 17.25
C LEU A 171 -1.62 0.33 15.76
N SER A 172 -0.47 0.12 15.11
CA SER A 172 -0.34 0.32 13.66
C SER A 172 -1.22 -0.65 12.90
N ASN A 173 -1.16 -1.95 13.24
CA ASN A 173 -2.02 -2.95 12.60
C ASN A 173 -3.51 -2.70 12.86
N ALA A 174 -3.89 -2.29 14.07
CA ALA A 174 -5.27 -1.93 14.40
C ALA A 174 -5.79 -0.75 13.56
N GLY A 175 -4.97 0.29 13.39
CA GLY A 175 -5.35 1.43 12.54
C GLY A 175 -5.44 1.10 11.06
N MET A 176 -4.79 0.02 10.60
CA MET A 176 -4.67 -0.36 9.19
C MET A 176 -5.51 -1.59 8.82
N GLU A 177 -6.19 -2.22 9.77
CA GLU A 177 -6.88 -3.51 9.58
C GLU A 177 -7.88 -3.47 8.40
N LEU A 178 -8.70 -2.42 8.32
CA LEU A 178 -9.67 -2.26 7.23
C LEU A 178 -8.99 -2.12 5.86
N LEU A 179 -7.82 -1.47 5.80
CA LEU A 179 -7.06 -1.37 4.55
C LEU A 179 -6.45 -2.72 4.15
N TYR A 180 -5.95 -3.48 5.12
CA TYR A 180 -5.44 -4.83 4.89
C TYR A 180 -6.55 -5.79 4.43
N PHE A 181 -7.73 -5.69 5.03
CA PHE A 181 -8.90 -6.43 4.58
C PHE A 181 -9.33 -6.04 3.16
N THR A 182 -9.35 -4.75 2.85
CA THR A 182 -9.66 -4.26 1.50
C THR A 182 -8.65 -4.81 0.48
N SER A 183 -7.36 -4.77 0.82
CA SER A 183 -6.28 -5.32 0.00
C SER A 183 -6.47 -6.82 -0.23
N TYR A 184 -6.83 -7.58 0.81
CA TYR A 184 -7.16 -8.99 0.73
C TYR A 184 -8.27 -9.28 -0.29
N LEU A 185 -9.38 -8.52 -0.25
CA LEU A 185 -10.49 -8.69 -1.20
C LEU A 185 -10.08 -8.33 -2.63
N VAL A 186 -9.37 -7.22 -2.81
CA VAL A 186 -8.89 -6.78 -4.12
C VAL A 186 -8.00 -7.85 -4.74
N ASP A 187 -7.06 -8.42 -3.98
CA ASP A 187 -6.17 -9.48 -4.49
C ASP A 187 -6.96 -10.74 -4.87
N LYS A 188 -7.90 -11.17 -4.02
CA LYS A 188 -8.76 -12.32 -4.29
C LYS A 188 -9.56 -12.16 -5.58
N VAL A 189 -10.18 -11.00 -5.78
CA VAL A 189 -10.91 -10.67 -7.02
C VAL A 189 -9.97 -10.65 -8.21
N ALA A 190 -8.88 -9.89 -8.14
CA ALA A 190 -7.95 -9.74 -9.25
C ALA A 190 -7.34 -11.08 -9.69
N TYR A 191 -6.99 -11.95 -8.74
CA TYR A 191 -6.37 -13.24 -9.05
C TYR A 191 -7.41 -14.22 -9.58
N SER A 192 -8.64 -14.21 -9.06
CA SER A 192 -9.73 -15.02 -9.61
C SER A 192 -10.04 -14.64 -11.06
N ILE A 193 -10.02 -13.35 -11.40
CA ILE A 193 -10.16 -12.88 -12.79
C ILE A 193 -8.97 -13.38 -13.65
N TYR A 194 -7.74 -13.23 -13.16
CA TYR A 194 -6.54 -13.66 -13.88
C TYR A 194 -6.59 -15.17 -14.24
N PHE A 195 -7.15 -16.00 -13.34
CA PHE A 195 -7.37 -17.44 -13.55
C PHE A 195 -8.70 -17.80 -14.23
N ASN A 196 -9.50 -16.81 -14.67
CA ASN A 196 -10.83 -17.00 -15.25
C ASN A 196 -11.81 -17.77 -14.32
N GLN A 197 -11.62 -17.68 -13.00
CA GLN A 197 -12.49 -18.27 -11.98
C GLN A 197 -13.69 -17.38 -11.63
N LEU A 198 -13.59 -16.08 -11.91
CA LEU A 198 -14.68 -15.11 -11.73
C LEU A 198 -15.15 -14.62 -13.11
N GLN A 199 -16.35 -15.04 -13.51
CA GLN A 199 -16.98 -14.61 -14.77
C GLN A 199 -17.92 -13.41 -14.58
N GLU A 200 -18.56 -13.34 -13.41
CA GLU A 200 -19.50 -12.27 -13.05
C GLU A 200 -19.29 -11.87 -11.59
N PHE A 201 -19.47 -10.59 -11.30
CA PHE A 201 -19.42 -10.09 -9.93
C PHE A 201 -20.69 -10.47 -9.16
N PRO A 202 -20.56 -10.91 -7.90
CA PRO A 202 -21.74 -11.21 -7.11
C PRO A 202 -22.52 -9.93 -6.78
N GLN A 203 -23.84 -10.02 -6.94
CA GLN A 203 -24.77 -8.95 -6.54
C GLN A 203 -24.95 -8.87 -5.03
N ASP A 204 -24.78 -10.00 -4.33
CA ASP A 204 -24.77 -10.05 -2.87
C ASP A 204 -23.37 -9.74 -2.36
N LEU A 205 -23.27 -8.68 -1.56
CA LEU A 205 -22.04 -8.22 -0.95
C LEU A 205 -21.33 -9.32 -0.13
N ASN A 206 -22.07 -10.20 0.54
CA ASN A 206 -21.48 -11.25 1.37
C ASN A 206 -20.78 -12.34 0.55
N LYS A 207 -21.16 -12.52 -0.71
CA LYS A 207 -20.51 -13.48 -1.61
C LYS A 207 -19.13 -13.02 -2.07
N PHE A 208 -18.76 -11.75 -1.88
CA PHE A 208 -17.38 -11.31 -2.10
C PHE A 208 -16.38 -12.01 -1.18
N LEU A 209 -16.82 -12.42 0.01
CA LEU A 209 -15.96 -13.14 0.95
C LEU A 209 -15.63 -14.56 0.48
N ASP A 210 -16.39 -15.09 -0.49
CA ASP A 210 -16.22 -16.43 -1.04
C ASP A 210 -15.34 -16.43 -2.30
N ILE A 211 -15.09 -15.25 -2.90
CA ILE A 211 -14.25 -15.12 -4.11
C ILE A 211 -12.82 -15.53 -3.79
N GLY A 212 -12.27 -16.43 -4.61
CA GLY A 212 -10.88 -16.83 -4.56
C GLY A 212 -10.53 -17.68 -3.34
N GLU A 213 -11.49 -18.28 -2.64
CA GLU A 213 -11.25 -19.26 -1.57
C GLU A 213 -10.53 -20.52 -2.09
N GLU A 214 -10.64 -20.80 -3.39
CA GLU A 214 -9.92 -21.85 -4.12
C GLU A 214 -8.47 -21.50 -4.47
N LEU A 215 -8.09 -20.21 -4.42
CA LEU A 215 -6.74 -19.75 -4.76
C LEU A 215 -5.72 -20.25 -3.75
N LYS A 216 -4.64 -20.85 -4.26
CA LYS A 216 -3.53 -21.39 -3.49
C LYS A 216 -2.28 -20.53 -3.67
N PHE A 217 -1.32 -20.71 -2.77
CA PHE A 217 -0.02 -20.06 -2.89
C PHE A 217 0.71 -20.41 -4.21
N SER A 218 0.49 -21.61 -4.76
CA SER A 218 1.04 -22.00 -6.07
C SER A 218 0.52 -21.13 -7.23
N ASP A 219 -0.70 -20.61 -7.11
CA ASP A 219 -1.31 -19.73 -8.11
C ASP A 219 -0.63 -18.36 -8.09
N VAL A 220 -0.32 -17.86 -6.90
CA VAL A 220 0.45 -16.63 -6.68
C VAL A 220 1.86 -16.74 -7.26
N GLU A 221 2.54 -17.87 -7.05
CA GLU A 221 3.86 -18.14 -7.64
C GLU A 221 3.81 -18.13 -9.18
N LYS A 222 2.72 -18.63 -9.76
CA LYS A 222 2.51 -18.56 -11.21
C LYS A 222 2.33 -17.12 -11.68
N ILE A 223 1.51 -16.32 -10.99
CA ILE A 223 1.35 -14.89 -11.31
C ILE A 223 2.70 -14.16 -11.18
N LEU A 224 3.45 -14.39 -10.11
CA LEU A 224 4.74 -13.76 -9.87
C LEU A 224 5.75 -14.08 -10.98
N LYS A 225 5.77 -15.32 -11.47
CA LYS A 225 6.61 -15.73 -12.60
C LYS A 225 6.26 -14.98 -13.87
N ASP A 226 4.96 -14.83 -14.15
CA ASP A 226 4.47 -14.09 -15.31
C ASP A 226 4.78 -12.58 -15.20
N ILE A 227 4.62 -11.99 -14.01
CA ILE A 227 5.02 -10.61 -13.73
C ILE A 227 6.52 -10.44 -13.97
N GLY A 228 7.36 -11.35 -13.48
CA GLY A 228 8.80 -11.22 -13.63
C GLY A 228 9.28 -11.26 -15.08
N LEU A 229 8.59 -12.01 -15.94
CA LEU A 229 8.82 -11.98 -17.38
C LEU A 229 8.49 -10.61 -17.98
N ALA A 230 7.34 -10.02 -17.61
CA ALA A 230 6.92 -8.70 -18.09
C ALA A 230 7.83 -7.57 -17.57
N GLN A 231 8.14 -7.58 -16.28
CA GLN A 231 8.89 -6.52 -15.62
C GLN A 231 10.36 -6.46 -16.07
N THR A 232 10.93 -7.57 -16.53
CA THR A 232 12.26 -7.58 -17.16
C THR A 232 12.34 -6.64 -18.38
N VAL A 233 11.22 -6.44 -19.09
CA VAL A 233 11.12 -5.52 -20.23
C VAL A 233 10.96 -4.08 -19.75
N GLU A 234 10.06 -3.84 -18.78
CA GLU A 234 9.78 -2.50 -18.24
C GLU A 234 10.96 -1.90 -17.50
N ASN A 235 11.69 -2.69 -16.72
CA ASN A 235 12.87 -2.24 -15.98
C ASN A 235 13.95 -1.70 -16.92
N LYS A 236 14.03 -2.20 -18.16
CA LYS A 236 14.94 -1.64 -19.18
C LYS A 236 14.47 -0.25 -19.61
N ILE A 237 13.16 -0.04 -19.77
CA ILE A 237 12.56 1.23 -20.17
C ILE A 237 12.66 2.27 -19.04
N GLN A 238 12.28 1.92 -17.82
CA GLN A 238 12.38 2.81 -16.66
C GLN A 238 13.82 3.23 -16.38
N LYS A 239 14.79 2.32 -16.50
CA LYS A 239 16.22 2.68 -16.38
C LYS A 239 16.65 3.73 -17.42
N LEU A 240 16.11 3.67 -18.64
CA LEU A 240 16.36 4.67 -19.67
C LEU A 240 15.70 6.02 -19.34
N LEU A 241 14.47 6.03 -18.82
CA LEU A 241 13.76 7.24 -18.41
C LEU A 241 14.40 7.91 -17.19
N ILE A 242 14.73 7.15 -16.14
CA ILE A 242 15.43 7.67 -14.95
C ILE A 242 16.80 8.25 -15.33
N LYS A 243 17.50 7.64 -16.31
CA LYS A 243 18.75 8.21 -16.83
C LYS A 243 18.51 9.59 -17.44
N HIS A 244 17.42 9.82 -18.16
CA HIS A 244 17.08 11.14 -18.72
C HIS A 244 16.70 12.14 -17.62
N VAL A 245 15.89 11.73 -16.64
CA VAL A 245 15.48 12.59 -15.50
C VAL A 245 16.67 13.02 -14.64
N LYS A 246 17.66 12.14 -14.42
CA LYS A 246 18.89 12.49 -13.66
C LYS A 246 19.75 13.55 -14.36
N HIS A 247 19.59 13.75 -15.67
CA HIS A 247 20.29 14.80 -16.42
C HIS A 247 19.49 16.13 -16.44
N GLY A 248 18.21 16.12 -16.07
CA GLY A 248 17.35 17.30 -15.98
C GLY A 248 16.96 17.64 -14.54
N SER A 249 17.85 18.31 -13.81
CA SER A 249 17.62 19.21 -12.64
C SER A 249 16.39 19.04 -11.72
N ILE A 250 15.91 17.83 -11.40
CA ILE A 250 14.95 17.63 -10.29
C ILE A 250 15.73 17.50 -8.98
N THR A 251 16.19 18.62 -8.41
CA THR A 251 17.07 18.55 -7.22
C THR A 251 16.49 19.10 -5.91
N GLN A 252 15.35 19.81 -5.86
CA GLN A 252 14.99 20.51 -4.61
C GLN A 252 13.50 20.60 -4.25
N VAL A 253 12.78 19.47 -4.27
CA VAL A 253 11.48 19.45 -3.59
C VAL A 253 11.68 19.26 -2.09
N LYS A 254 11.27 20.23 -1.25
CA LYS A 254 11.13 20.00 0.19
C LYS A 254 10.03 18.96 0.40
N ARG A 255 10.40 17.74 0.79
CA ARG A 255 9.49 16.61 1.00
C ARG A 255 9.36 16.30 2.49
N ASP A 256 8.17 15.86 2.91
CA ASP A 256 8.03 15.22 4.20
C ASP A 256 8.83 13.89 4.22
N HIS A 257 9.08 13.35 5.42
CA HIS A 257 9.92 12.17 5.56
C HIS A 257 9.34 10.89 4.98
N LYS A 258 8.00 10.76 4.90
CA LYS A 258 7.32 9.56 4.42
C LYS A 258 7.28 9.54 2.90
N SER A 259 6.88 10.63 2.27
CA SER A 259 6.92 10.79 0.81
C SER A 259 8.34 10.74 0.25
N ALA A 260 9.34 11.23 0.99
CA ALA A 260 10.75 11.05 0.61
C ALA A 260 11.17 9.56 0.59
N GLY A 261 10.59 8.73 1.45
CA GLY A 261 10.84 7.29 1.47
C GLY A 261 10.34 6.59 0.22
N GLU A 262 9.07 6.81 -0.12
CA GLU A 262 8.39 6.24 -1.29
C GLU A 262 9.07 6.68 -2.60
N VAL A 263 9.47 7.96 -2.70
CA VAL A 263 10.22 8.44 -3.87
C VAL A 263 11.63 7.84 -3.94
N ASP A 264 12.30 7.66 -2.80
CA ASP A 264 13.62 7.01 -2.79
C ASP A 264 13.52 5.55 -3.26
N GLU A 265 12.46 4.84 -2.87
CA GLU A 265 12.20 3.47 -3.33
C GLU A 265 12.03 3.44 -4.85
N LEU A 266 11.13 4.27 -5.39
CA LEU A 266 10.90 4.36 -6.84
C LEU A 266 12.18 4.67 -7.64
N LEU A 267 13.06 5.53 -7.11
CA LEU A 267 14.24 6.02 -7.84
C LEU A 267 15.49 5.15 -7.68
N TYR A 268 15.61 4.43 -6.57
CA TYR A 268 16.87 3.79 -6.18
C TYR A 268 16.74 2.33 -5.78
N ALA A 269 15.53 1.83 -5.50
CA ALA A 269 15.36 0.41 -5.25
C ALA A 269 15.75 -0.41 -6.48
N GLU A 270 16.41 -1.53 -6.25
CA GLU A 270 16.62 -2.49 -7.32
C GLU A 270 15.29 -3.08 -7.78
N PRO A 271 15.04 -3.10 -9.09
CA PRO A 271 13.72 -3.50 -9.56
C PRO A 271 13.64 -5.02 -9.67
N TYR A 272 12.73 -5.60 -8.89
CA TYR A 272 12.44 -7.03 -8.86
C TYR A 272 10.93 -7.27 -9.00
N PRO A 273 10.52 -8.48 -9.44
CA PRO A 273 9.12 -8.88 -9.42
C PRO A 273 8.53 -8.75 -8.02
N THR A 274 7.31 -8.22 -7.90
CA THR A 274 6.61 -8.15 -6.61
C THR A 274 5.17 -8.60 -6.75
N ILE A 275 4.60 -9.12 -5.66
CA ILE A 275 3.21 -9.51 -5.56
C ILE A 275 2.75 -9.38 -4.11
N ARG A 276 1.50 -8.95 -3.91
CA ARG A 276 0.88 -8.96 -2.59
C ARG A 276 0.20 -10.30 -2.34
N TRP A 277 0.32 -10.85 -1.15
CA TRP A 277 -0.45 -12.04 -0.79
C TRP A 277 -0.81 -12.08 0.68
N ASN A 278 -1.74 -12.98 1.00
CA ASN A 278 -2.37 -13.11 2.30
C ASN A 278 -2.14 -14.52 2.83
N PHE A 279 -1.57 -14.62 4.02
CA PHE A 279 -1.17 -15.89 4.61
C PHE A 279 -1.89 -16.12 5.94
N LYS A 280 -2.39 -17.33 6.17
CA LYS A 280 -2.93 -17.69 7.48
C LYS A 280 -1.79 -17.93 8.47
N PHE A 281 -1.86 -17.30 9.64
CA PHE A 281 -0.98 -17.57 10.77
C PHE A 281 -1.77 -17.49 12.07
N LYS A 282 -2.01 -18.63 12.72
CA LYS A 282 -2.94 -18.74 13.85
C LYS A 282 -4.30 -18.13 13.46
N ASP A 283 -4.77 -17.15 14.24
CA ASP A 283 -6.02 -16.42 14.02
C ASP A 283 -5.86 -15.22 13.09
N PHE A 284 -4.65 -14.95 12.59
CA PHE A 284 -4.38 -13.83 11.70
C PHE A 284 -4.41 -14.23 10.23
N ILE A 285 -4.83 -13.27 9.41
CA ILE A 285 -4.51 -13.17 7.99
C ILE A 285 -3.41 -12.11 7.86
N VAL A 286 -2.20 -12.57 7.53
CA VAL A 286 -1.00 -11.76 7.40
C VAL A 286 -0.84 -11.32 5.95
N VAL A 287 -0.93 -10.01 5.70
CA VAL A 287 -0.80 -9.39 4.38
C VAL A 287 0.66 -9.00 4.16
N GLY A 288 1.27 -9.53 3.09
CA GLY A 288 2.65 -9.24 2.72
C GLY A 288 2.76 -8.68 1.32
N PHE A 289 3.53 -7.60 1.17
CA PHE A 289 3.86 -6.97 -0.11
C PHE A 289 5.33 -6.52 -0.08
N PRO A 290 6.28 -7.40 -0.40
CA PRO A 290 7.69 -7.07 -0.42
C PRO A 290 8.04 -6.13 -1.58
N ASP A 291 9.13 -5.39 -1.46
CA ASP A 291 9.60 -4.51 -2.54
C ASP A 291 10.13 -5.33 -3.74
N GLY A 292 10.50 -6.60 -3.49
CA GLY A 292 10.91 -7.54 -4.53
C GLY A 292 10.98 -8.99 -4.09
N ILE A 293 10.80 -9.91 -5.03
CA ILE A 293 10.86 -11.36 -4.84
C ILE A 293 11.53 -12.00 -6.07
N THR A 294 12.50 -12.86 -5.82
CA THR A 294 13.10 -13.76 -6.82
C THR A 294 12.86 -15.21 -6.40
N GLU A 295 13.35 -16.19 -7.17
CA GLU A 295 13.31 -17.60 -6.76
C GLU A 295 14.13 -17.87 -5.49
N GLU A 296 15.19 -17.09 -5.24
CA GLU A 296 16.12 -17.33 -4.12
C GLU A 296 15.86 -16.45 -2.89
N PHE A 297 15.52 -15.18 -3.12
CA PHE A 297 15.47 -14.17 -2.07
C PHE A 297 14.26 -13.26 -2.15
N VAL A 298 13.89 -12.72 -1.00
CA VAL A 298 13.05 -11.53 -0.88
C VAL A 298 13.92 -10.28 -0.73
N TYR A 299 13.45 -9.18 -1.27
CA TYR A 299 14.12 -7.89 -1.30
C TYR A 299 13.30 -6.85 -0.54
N GLU A 300 14.01 -6.05 0.26
CA GLU A 300 13.47 -4.94 1.03
C GLU A 300 14.38 -3.73 0.88
N PHE A 301 13.81 -2.59 0.53
CA PHE A 301 14.45 -1.31 0.42
C PHE A 301 13.94 -0.37 1.50
N LYS A 302 14.87 0.38 2.11
CA LYS A 302 14.54 1.51 2.97
C LYS A 302 15.42 2.69 2.63
N SER A 303 14.98 3.87 3.06
CA SER A 303 15.81 5.06 3.03
C SER A 303 15.85 5.72 4.41
N THR A 304 16.97 6.35 4.69
CA THR A 304 17.18 7.12 5.91
C THR A 304 17.94 8.40 5.60
N ARG A 305 17.80 9.40 6.46
CA ARG A 305 18.51 10.68 6.27
C ARG A 305 20.01 10.52 6.49
N LYS A 306 20.41 9.85 7.58
CA LYS A 306 21.79 9.80 8.08
C LYS A 306 22.28 8.36 8.26
N GLU A 307 23.57 8.13 8.04
CA GLU A 307 24.21 6.83 8.25
C GLU A 307 24.06 6.34 9.70
N SER A 308 24.15 7.25 10.67
CA SER A 308 23.94 6.94 12.09
C SER A 308 22.54 6.42 12.44
N TYR A 309 21.56 6.55 11.54
CA TYR A 309 20.20 6.03 11.69
C TYR A 309 20.04 4.61 11.10
N ILE A 310 21.03 4.08 10.37
CA ILE A 310 20.98 2.71 9.83
C ILE A 310 20.76 1.71 10.96
N LYS A 311 21.44 1.86 12.10
CA LYS A 311 21.24 1.01 13.29
C LYS A 311 19.79 0.98 13.81
N ASN A 312 18.98 1.98 13.47
CA ASN A 312 17.58 2.07 13.85
C ASN A 312 16.62 1.50 12.78
N VAL A 313 16.99 1.62 11.50
CA VAL A 313 16.17 1.21 10.36
C VAL A 313 16.40 -0.26 10.02
N LEU A 314 17.67 -0.67 9.98
CA LEU A 314 18.10 -2.00 9.54
C LEU A 314 17.44 -3.14 10.34
N PRO A 315 17.30 -3.10 11.68
CA PRO A 315 16.65 -4.19 12.40
C PRO A 315 15.18 -4.42 12.01
N VAL A 316 14.45 -3.37 11.63
CA VAL A 316 13.05 -3.50 11.15
C VAL A 316 13.03 -4.06 9.76
N ALA A 317 13.86 -3.50 8.88
CA ALA A 317 13.94 -3.94 7.49
C ALA A 317 14.33 -5.43 7.42
N GLN A 318 15.26 -5.87 8.29
CA GLN A 318 15.62 -7.28 8.43
C GLN A 318 14.44 -8.12 8.92
N ALA A 319 13.74 -7.72 9.99
CA ALA A 319 12.58 -8.44 10.49
C ALA A 319 11.43 -8.49 9.46
N GLN A 320 11.23 -7.42 8.70
CA GLN A 320 10.24 -7.34 7.62
C GLN A 320 10.61 -8.32 6.49
N ALA A 321 11.88 -8.33 6.05
CA ALA A 321 12.38 -9.28 5.07
C ALA A 321 12.36 -10.74 5.59
N ASP A 322 12.52 -10.97 6.90
CA ASP A 322 12.34 -12.29 7.50
C ASP A 322 10.90 -12.77 7.41
N LEU A 323 9.92 -11.91 7.72
CA LEU A 323 8.50 -12.21 7.55
C LEU A 323 8.20 -12.56 6.09
N TYR A 324 8.66 -11.75 5.15
CA TYR A 324 8.46 -12.03 3.73
C TYR A 324 9.10 -13.35 3.31
N GLY A 325 10.36 -13.59 3.68
CA GLY A 325 11.06 -14.83 3.34
C GLY A 325 10.38 -16.07 3.92
N TYR A 326 9.91 -15.97 5.17
CA TYR A 326 9.20 -17.06 5.86
C TYR A 326 7.90 -17.46 5.15
N PHE A 327 7.10 -16.48 4.72
CA PHE A 327 5.82 -16.74 4.08
C PHE A 327 5.95 -17.07 2.59
N PHE A 328 6.75 -16.32 1.84
CA PHE A 328 7.04 -16.59 0.42
C PHE A 328 8.05 -17.72 0.20
N LYS A 329 8.48 -18.42 1.26
CA LYS A 329 9.36 -19.60 1.17
C LYS A 329 10.69 -19.33 0.44
N ARG A 330 11.23 -18.13 0.60
CA ARG A 330 12.57 -17.77 0.09
C ARG A 330 13.61 -18.03 1.17
N ARG A 331 14.77 -18.55 0.77
CA ARG A 331 15.84 -18.95 1.72
C ARG A 331 16.71 -17.78 2.12
N LYS A 332 16.86 -16.81 1.23
CA LYS A 332 17.71 -15.63 1.40
C LYS A 332 16.86 -14.37 1.51
N LYS A 333 17.46 -13.33 2.08
CA LYS A 333 16.93 -11.98 2.08
C LYS A 333 18.02 -11.01 1.67
N ARG A 334 17.61 -9.96 0.96
CA ARG A 334 18.44 -8.83 0.61
C ARG A 334 17.79 -7.55 1.10
N VAL A 335 18.49 -6.83 1.96
CA VAL A 335 18.02 -5.54 2.49
C VAL A 335 18.93 -4.45 1.96
N GLN A 336 18.36 -3.38 1.42
CA GLN A 336 19.09 -2.18 1.03
C GLN A 336 18.63 -0.98 1.85
N VAL A 337 19.59 -0.17 2.30
CA VAL A 337 19.30 1.10 2.97
C VAL A 337 20.06 2.22 2.28
N ARG A 338 19.30 3.15 1.70
CA ARG A 338 19.86 4.38 1.13
C ARG A 338 20.03 5.46 2.20
N VAL A 339 21.21 6.05 2.30
CA VAL A 339 21.48 7.24 3.11
C VAL A 339 21.34 8.48 2.25
N ARG A 340 20.29 9.27 2.44
CA ARG A 340 19.97 10.43 1.60
C ARG A 340 21.07 11.49 1.59
N GLU A 341 21.68 11.78 2.74
CA GLU A 341 22.70 12.84 2.84
C GLU A 341 23.97 12.52 2.04
N THR A 342 24.33 11.25 1.91
CA THR A 342 25.55 10.82 1.19
C THR A 342 25.26 10.18 -0.17
N GLY A 343 24.00 9.85 -0.45
CA GLY A 343 23.59 9.06 -1.61
C GLY A 343 24.02 7.60 -1.58
N LYS A 344 24.73 7.16 -0.53
CA LYS A 344 25.25 5.80 -0.37
C LYS A 344 24.10 4.81 -0.20
N ILE A 345 24.18 3.66 -0.87
CA ILE A 345 23.29 2.51 -0.65
C ILE A 345 24.12 1.40 -0.01
N GLU A 346 23.72 0.98 1.17
CA GLU A 346 24.30 -0.18 1.84
C GLU A 346 23.41 -1.39 1.60
N THR A 347 24.03 -2.55 1.36
CA THR A 347 23.34 -3.81 1.04
C THR A 347 23.75 -4.88 2.05
N TRP A 348 22.76 -5.58 2.60
CA TRP A 348 22.95 -6.74 3.47
C TRP A 348 22.25 -7.95 2.85
N GLU A 349 23.02 -9.00 2.60
CA GLU A 349 22.51 -10.29 2.14
C GLU A 349 22.74 -11.33 3.24
N SER A 350 21.70 -12.09 3.55
CA SER A 350 21.75 -13.11 4.61
C SER A 350 20.65 -14.15 4.39
N ASN A 351 20.68 -15.23 5.17
CA ASN A 351 19.57 -16.17 5.21
C ASN A 351 18.36 -15.56 5.91
N VAL A 352 17.17 -16.00 5.52
CA VAL A 352 15.92 -15.69 6.22
C VAL A 352 15.95 -16.35 7.59
N ASP A 353 15.74 -15.55 8.62
CA ASP A 353 15.62 -15.99 10.01
C ASP A 353 14.15 -16.31 10.32
N THR A 354 13.78 -17.56 10.09
CA THR A 354 12.43 -18.06 10.38
C THR A 354 12.06 -17.95 11.87
N LYS A 355 13.04 -18.02 12.78
CA LYS A 355 12.78 -17.88 14.22
C LYS A 355 12.45 -16.44 14.57
N GLU A 356 13.10 -15.48 13.93
CA GLU A 356 12.77 -14.06 14.10
C GLU A 356 11.36 -13.76 13.56
N ALA A 357 11.00 -14.29 12.39
CA ALA A 357 9.64 -14.13 11.83
C ALA A 357 8.57 -14.68 12.78
N GLU A 358 8.76 -15.89 13.31
CA GLU A 358 7.87 -16.49 14.31
C GLU A 358 7.86 -15.70 15.63
N HIS A 359 9.02 -15.23 16.09
CA HIS A 359 9.14 -14.42 17.30
C HIS A 359 8.29 -13.15 17.20
N VAL A 360 8.39 -12.43 16.07
CA VAL A 360 7.59 -11.22 15.80
C VAL A 360 6.10 -11.50 15.81
N LEU A 361 5.63 -12.52 15.09
CA LEU A 361 4.19 -12.82 14.99
C LEU A 361 3.61 -13.39 16.29
N ASN A 362 4.36 -14.25 16.98
CA ASN A 362 3.95 -14.76 18.28
C ASN A 362 3.94 -13.66 19.35
N GLY A 363 4.90 -12.73 19.28
CA GLY A 363 4.92 -11.54 20.11
C GLY A 363 3.72 -10.64 19.86
N LEU A 364 3.38 -10.39 18.59
CA LEU A 364 2.18 -9.64 18.23
C LEU A 364 0.91 -10.34 18.73
N ALA A 365 0.80 -11.67 18.57
CA ALA A 365 -0.32 -12.46 19.09
C ALA A 365 -0.52 -12.25 20.59
N ARG A 366 0.55 -12.31 21.38
CA ARG A 366 0.51 -12.06 22.83
C ARG A 366 0.00 -10.67 23.18
N VAL A 367 0.42 -9.64 22.44
CA VAL A 367 -0.08 -8.26 22.64
C VAL A 367 -1.56 -8.15 22.30
N VAL A 368 -2.03 -8.82 21.24
CA VAL A 368 -3.44 -8.89 20.88
C VAL A 368 -4.27 -9.57 21.98
N GLU A 369 -3.71 -10.56 22.68
CA GLU A 369 -4.32 -11.20 23.85
C GLU A 369 -4.23 -10.37 25.14
N GLY A 370 -3.74 -9.12 25.05
CA GLY A 370 -3.70 -8.18 26.17
C GLY A 370 -2.39 -8.19 26.97
N GLU A 371 -1.36 -8.91 26.52
CA GLU A 371 -0.06 -8.85 27.18
C GLU A 371 0.64 -7.50 26.93
N ILE A 372 0.89 -6.75 28.01
CA ILE A 372 1.56 -5.45 27.92
C ILE A 372 3.07 -5.65 27.85
N LEU A 373 3.59 -5.65 26.63
CA LEU A 373 5.02 -5.70 26.35
C LEU A 373 5.55 -4.30 26.05
N LEU A 374 6.24 -3.72 27.02
CA LEU A 374 6.95 -2.45 26.84
C LEU A 374 8.38 -2.70 26.35
N PRO A 375 8.90 -1.88 25.43
CA PRO A 375 10.31 -1.91 25.12
C PRO A 375 11.12 -1.62 26.39
N SER A 376 12.25 -2.31 26.58
CA SER A 376 13.12 -2.10 27.74
C SER A 376 13.49 -0.62 27.89
N GLU A 377 13.42 -0.08 29.13
CA GLU A 377 13.58 1.35 29.42
C GLU A 377 14.87 1.97 28.86
N ASN A 378 15.94 1.18 28.79
CA ASN A 378 17.26 1.66 28.38
C ASN A 378 17.42 1.81 26.86
N GLU A 379 16.62 1.09 26.06
CA GLU A 379 16.92 1.03 24.63
C GLU A 379 16.28 2.16 23.81
N ARG A 380 15.15 2.74 24.22
CA ARG A 380 14.29 3.49 23.26
C ARG A 380 13.52 4.71 23.78
N LYS A 381 13.96 5.41 24.84
CA LYS A 381 13.27 6.63 25.33
C LYS A 381 13.00 7.67 24.23
N TRP A 382 13.92 7.80 23.26
CA TRP A 382 13.75 8.74 22.15
C TRP A 382 12.62 8.34 21.19
N LYS A 383 12.40 7.04 20.93
CA LYS A 383 11.31 6.58 20.05
C LYS A 383 9.95 6.91 20.65
N CYS A 384 9.78 6.72 21.95
CA CYS A 384 8.53 7.07 22.63
C CYS A 384 8.21 8.57 22.55
N LYS A 385 9.21 9.44 22.43
CA LYS A 385 9.00 10.90 22.26
C LYS A 385 8.44 11.27 20.89
N VAL A 386 8.84 10.53 19.84
CA VAL A 386 8.48 10.81 18.44
C VAL A 386 7.43 9.85 17.88
N CYS A 387 6.98 8.87 18.67
CA CYS A 387 5.98 7.89 18.26
C CYS A 387 4.62 8.56 18.07
N GLU A 388 3.97 8.30 16.93
CA GLU A 388 2.62 8.77 16.61
C GLU A 388 1.56 8.26 17.60
N PHE A 389 1.82 7.09 18.22
CA PHE A 389 0.91 6.47 19.19
C PHE A 389 1.22 6.79 20.66
N LYS A 390 2.09 7.78 20.96
CA LYS A 390 2.55 8.06 22.33
C LYS A 390 1.41 8.29 23.32
N ASP A 391 0.35 8.96 22.90
CA ASP A 391 -0.76 9.33 23.79
C ASP A 391 -1.69 8.15 24.04
N GLU A 392 -1.99 7.36 23.00
CA GLU A 392 -2.76 6.13 23.11
C GLU A 392 -2.02 5.07 23.95
N CYS A 393 -0.71 4.94 23.75
CA CYS A 393 0.16 4.11 24.58
C CYS A 393 0.09 4.50 26.06
N ARG A 394 0.22 5.80 26.38
CA ARG A 394 0.11 6.30 27.77
C ARG A 394 -1.24 5.98 28.41
N ARG A 395 -2.34 6.07 27.66
CA ARG A 395 -3.68 5.72 28.17
C ARG A 395 -3.76 4.24 28.51
N ARG A 396 -3.29 3.36 27.61
CA ARG A 396 -3.31 1.90 27.80
C ARG A 396 -2.44 1.46 28.97
N VAL A 397 -1.23 2.00 29.08
CA VAL A 397 -0.33 1.69 30.20
C VAL A 397 -0.90 2.13 31.55
N ARG A 398 -1.55 3.30 31.62
CA ARG A 398 -2.14 3.80 32.88
C ARG A 398 -3.35 3.01 33.36
N ARG A 399 -4.17 2.51 32.44
CA ARG A 399 -5.44 1.85 32.77
C ARG A 399 -5.31 0.34 32.96
N GLY A 400 -4.15 -0.24 32.67
CA GLY A 400 -3.92 -1.68 32.82
C GLY A 400 -4.58 -2.53 31.72
N PRO A 401 -4.55 -3.87 31.87
CA PRO A 401 -4.98 -4.83 30.83
C PRO A 401 -6.47 -4.71 30.46
N GLU A 402 -7.31 -4.18 31.35
CA GLU A 402 -8.77 -4.18 31.21
C GLU A 402 -9.29 -3.39 29.98
N LEU A 403 -8.49 -2.50 29.39
CA LEU A 403 -8.89 -1.74 28.20
C LEU A 403 -8.53 -2.34 26.85
N PHE A 404 -7.84 -3.49 26.81
CA PHE A 404 -7.49 -4.09 25.52
C PHE A 404 -8.69 -4.68 24.78
N HIS A 405 -9.82 -4.90 25.47
CA HIS A 405 -11.06 -5.39 24.88
C HIS A 405 -11.94 -4.31 24.22
N PHE A 406 -11.52 -3.04 24.20
CA PHE A 406 -12.27 -1.97 23.55
C PHE A 406 -11.38 -1.30 22.49
N LEU A 407 -11.32 -1.94 21.31
CA LEU A 407 -10.89 -1.31 20.07
C LEU A 407 -12.10 -1.08 19.19
#